data_AF-A0A0A2CUG0-F1
#
_entry.id   AF-A0A0A2CUG0-F1
#
_cell.length_a   1.000
_cell.length_b   1.000
_cell.length_c   1.000
_cell.angle_alpha   90.00
_cell.angle_beta   90.00
_cell.angle_gamma   90.00
#
_symmetry.space_group_name_H-M   'P 1'
#
loop_
_entity.id
_entity.type
_entity.pdbx_description
1 polymer ?
#
loop_
_entity_poly.entity_id
_entity_poly.type
_entity_poly.pdbx_seq_one_letter_code
_entity_poly.pdbx_strand_id
1 'polypeptide(L)' 'MPQHTVRFRIRQDGRVEESVEGVVGEACQHLTERIEESLGVVEQSTPTAEAFLRPQDQSQSQSIPAELL' A
#
# COMPACT_ATOMS: atom_id res chain seq x y z
N MET A 1 6.37 14.10 0.34
CA MET A 1 5.48 13.04 -0.19
C MET A 1 5.59 11.84 0.73
N PRO A 2 4.51 11.09 1.00
CA PRO A 2 4.62 9.83 1.73
C PRO A 2 5.55 8.88 0.96
N GLN A 3 6.45 8.20 1.68
CA GLN A 3 7.39 7.26 1.10
C GLN A 3 6.78 5.86 1.14
N HIS A 4 6.70 5.20 -0.01
CA HIS A 4 6.32 3.80 -0.11
C HIS A 4 7.57 2.95 -0.32
N THR A 5 7.65 1.82 0.38
CA THR A 5 8.79 0.90 0.28
C THR A 5 8.29 -0.51 0.07
N VAL A 6 8.86 -1.20 -0.92
CA VAL A 6 8.68 -2.64 -1.10
C VAL A 6 10.02 -3.31 -0.84
N ARG A 7 10.07 -4.21 0.13
CA ARG A 7 11.28 -4.92 0.55
C ARG A 7 11.18 -6.39 0.18
N PHE A 8 12.19 -6.88 -0.52
CA PHE A 8 12.32 -8.29 -0.88
C PHE A 8 13.45 -8.94 -0.09
N ARG A 9 13.19 -10.14 0.44
CA ARG A 9 14.22 -11.03 0.97
C ARG A 9 14.15 -12.35 0.22
N ILE A 10 15.23 -12.65 -0.50
CA ILE A 10 15.37 -13.91 -1.26
C ILE A 10 16.04 -14.94 -0.35
N ARG A 11 15.35 -16.03 -0.05
CA ARG A 11 15.87 -17.15 0.73
C ARG A 11 16.71 -18.08 -0.16
N GLN A 12 17.58 -18.87 0.47
CA GLN A 12 18.46 -19.82 -0.23
C GLN A 12 17.69 -20.94 -0.94
N ASP A 13 16.46 -21.22 -0.51
CA ASP A 13 15.53 -22.18 -1.14
C ASP A 13 14.78 -21.57 -2.35
N GLY A 14 15.10 -20.33 -2.73
CA GLY A 14 14.47 -19.64 -3.85
C GLY A 14 13.15 -18.95 -3.51
N ARG A 15 12.63 -19.09 -2.28
CA ARG A 15 11.42 -18.39 -1.87
C ARG A 15 11.69 -16.91 -1.64
N VAL A 16 10.75 -16.07 -2.04
CA VAL A 16 10.84 -14.61 -1.88
C VAL A 16 9.85 -14.17 -0.82
N GLU A 17 10.33 -13.47 0.20
CA GLU A 17 9.50 -12.76 1.17
C GLU A 17 9.36 -11.29 0.72
N GLU A 18 8.12 -10.80 0.65
CA GLU A 18 7.81 -9.41 0.34
C GLU A 18 7.22 -8.71 1.57
N SER A 19 7.60 -7.44 1.78
CA SER A 19 7.00 -6.56 2.78
C SER A 19 6.73 -5.20 2.16
N VAL A 20 5.52 -4.67 2.34
CA VAL A 20 5.10 -3.36 1.83
C VAL A 20 4.88 -2.41 3.00
N GLU A 21 5.49 -1.22 2.92
CA GLU A 21 5.41 -0.19 3.96
C GLU A 21 4.91 1.13 3.34
N GLY A 22 4.09 1.86 4.10
CA GLY A 22 3.59 3.19 3.73
C GLY A 22 2.36 3.19 2.83
N VAL A 23 1.76 2.03 2.53
CA VAL A 23 0.57 1.90 1.68
C VAL A 23 -0.63 1.49 2.55
N VAL A 24 -1.80 2.07 2.31
CA VAL A 24 -3.03 1.80 3.09
C VAL A 24 -4.09 1.13 2.23
N GLY A 25 -4.87 0.24 2.85
CA GLY A 25 -5.95 -0.47 2.18
C GLY A 25 -5.52 -1.34 1.00
N GLU A 26 -6.46 -1.59 0.09
CA GLU A 26 -6.30 -2.43 -1.11
C GLU A 26 -5.26 -1.91 -2.12
N ALA A 27 -4.79 -0.67 -1.96
CA ALA A 27 -3.74 -0.11 -2.81
C ALA A 27 -2.44 -0.93 -2.73
N CYS A 28 -2.23 -1.68 -1.64
CA CYS A 28 -1.11 -2.60 -1.49
C CYS A 28 -1.14 -3.72 -2.54
N GLN A 29 -2.30 -4.37 -2.75
CA GLN A 29 -2.42 -5.47 -3.72
C GLN A 29 -2.14 -4.98 -5.14
N HIS A 30 -2.70 -3.84 -5.53
CA HIS A 30 -2.45 -3.27 -6.86
C HIS A 30 -0.99 -2.85 -7.08
N LEU A 31 -0.28 -2.46 -6.02
CA LEU A 31 1.12 -2.08 -6.11
C LEU A 31 2.02 -3.28 -6.42
N THR A 32 1.69 -4.48 -5.91
CA THR A 32 2.57 -5.66 -5.94
C THR A 32 2.18 -6.68 -7.00
N GLU A 33 0.94 -6.67 -7.51
CA GLU A 33 0.39 -7.63 -8.49
C GLU A 33 1.38 -8.04 -9.60
N ARG A 34 1.90 -7.07 -10.36
CA ARG A 34 2.83 -7.36 -11.47
C ARG A 34 4.17 -7.94 -11.03
N ILE A 35 4.61 -7.61 -9.82
CA ILE A 35 5.86 -8.11 -9.27
C ILE A 35 5.66 -9.56 -8.82
N GLU A 36 4.56 -9.83 -8.12
CA GLU A 36 4.16 -11.18 -7.69
C GLU A 36 4.03 -12.11 -8.89
N GLU A 37 3.33 -11.69 -9.96
CA GLU A 37 3.21 -12.44 -11.22
C GLU A 37 4.58 -12.77 -11.86
N SER A 38 5.55 -11.87 -11.72
CA SER A 38 6.90 -12.05 -12.28
C SER A 38 7.78 -12.94 -11.41
N LEU A 39 7.53 -13.00 -10.10
CA LEU A 39 8.29 -13.79 -9.14
C LEU A 39 7.77 -15.23 -9.03
N GLY A 40 6.46 -15.45 -9.19
CA GLY A 40 5.86 -16.78 -9.14
C GLY A 40 4.43 -16.79 -8.58
N VAL A 41 4.14 -17.73 -7.68
CA VAL A 41 2.83 -17.88 -7.04
C VAL A 41 2.93 -17.47 -5.57
N VAL A 42 1.96 -16.69 -5.10
CA VAL A 42 1.86 -16.30 -3.68
C VAL A 42 1.45 -17.53 -2.86
N GLU A 43 2.37 -18.03 -2.03
CA GLU A 43 2.08 -19.15 -1.11
C GLU A 43 1.26 -18.70 0.12
N GLN A 44 1.54 -17.50 0.64
CA GLN A 44 0.90 -16.94 1.82
C GLN A 44 0.93 -15.41 1.78
N SER A 45 -0.14 -14.78 2.25
CA SER A 45 -0.21 -13.34 2.50
C SER A 45 -0.74 -13.07 3.91
N THR A 46 -0.21 -12.04 4.57
CA THR A 46 -0.66 -11.62 5.92
C THR A 46 -0.83 -10.10 5.92
N PRO A 47 -2.04 -9.57 6.15
CA PRO A 47 -2.26 -8.14 6.17
C PRO A 47 -1.60 -7.48 7.39
N THR A 48 -1.11 -6.26 7.22
CA THR A 48 -0.70 -5.39 8.33
C THR A 48 -1.88 -4.54 8.81
N ALA A 49 -1.70 -3.76 9.87
CA ALA A 49 -2.75 -2.88 10.38
C ALA A 49 -3.21 -1.85 9.32
N GLU A 50 -2.27 -1.38 8.49
CA GLU A 50 -2.49 -0.40 7.42
C GLU A 50 -3.42 -0.92 6.33
N ALA A 51 -3.45 -2.24 6.09
CA ALA A 51 -4.37 -2.86 5.13
C ALA A 51 -5.84 -2.68 5.54
N PHE A 52 -6.13 -2.44 6.83
CA PHE A 52 -7.48 -2.21 7.33
C PHE A 52 -7.87 -0.73 7.38
N LEU A 53 -6.95 0.18 7.04
CA LEU A 53 -7.22 1.61 6.97
C LEU A 53 -7.88 1.96 5.63
N ARG A 54 -8.86 2.87 5.66
CA ARG A 54 -9.42 3.46 4.44
C ARG A 54 -8.56 4.65 4.02
N PRO A 55 -8.23 4.79 2.73
CA PRO A 55 -7.65 6.02 2.21
C PRO A 55 -8.56 7.20 2.58
N GLN A 56 -8.04 8.20 3.30
CA GLN A 56 -8.77 9.44 3.48
C GLN A 56 -8.70 10.22 2.18
N ASP A 57 -9.85 10.35 1.52
CA ASP A 57 -10.02 11.19 0.34
C ASP A 57 -9.64 12.63 0.74
N GLN A 58 -8.54 13.15 0.20
CA GLN A 58 -8.13 14.54 0.39
C GLN A 58 -9.01 15.47 -0.46
N SER A 59 -10.32 15.36 -0.30
CA SER A 59 -11.26 16.39 -0.71
C SER A 59 -11.22 17.51 0.33
N GLN A 60 -10.18 18.36 0.27
CA GLN A 60 -10.18 19.63 0.99
C GLN A 60 -11.29 20.51 0.41
N SER A 61 -12.48 20.44 0.99
CA SER A 61 -13.49 21.46 0.87
C SER A 61 -12.92 22.76 1.46
N GLN A 62 -12.32 23.60 0.61
CA GLN A 62 -12.05 24.99 0.95
C GLN A 62 -13.39 25.70 1.11
N SER A 63 -13.90 25.77 2.34
CA SER A 63 -14.98 26.69 2.68
C SER A 63 -14.44 28.11 2.60
N ILE A 64 -14.93 28.88 1.63
CA ILE A 64 -14.70 30.32 1.50
C ILE A 64 -15.28 31.00 2.76
N PRO A 65 -14.56 31.87 3.47
CA PRO A 65 -15.13 32.59 4.60
C PRO A 65 -16.21 33.56 4.11
N ALA A 66 -17.38 33.50 4.77
CA ALA A 66 -18.48 34.42 4.55
C ALA A 66 -18.14 35.80 5.14
N GLU A 67 -17.49 36.66 4.36
CA GLU A 67 -17.58 38.12 4.56
C GLU A 67 -18.87 38.62 3.91
N LEU A 68 -19.87 38.90 4.74
CA LEU A 68 -20.85 40.01 4.61
C LEU A 68 -22.05 39.74 5.53
N LEU A 69 -21.94 40.25 6.77
CA LEU A 69 -23.07 40.82 7.51
C LEU A 69 -22.60 42.11 8.19
#